data_AF-A0AAV1LG28-F1
#
_entry.id   AF-A0AAV1LG28-F1
#
_cell.length_a   1.000
_cell.length_b   1.000
_cell.length_c   1.000
_cell.angle_alpha   90.00
_cell.angle_beta   90.00
_cell.angle_gamma   90.00
#
_symmetry.space_group_name_H-M   'P 1'
#
loop_
_entity.id
_entity.type
_entity.pdbx_description
1 polymer ?
#
loop_
_entity_poly.entity_id
_entity_poly.type
_entity_poly.pdbx_seq_one_letter_code
_entity_poly.pdbx_strand_id
1 'polypeptide(L)'
;MSKMAAKSKKRLSKIDNKLLILEKLEISDVLCSICQSILVEPVTLPCYHDFCLRCFKGSIENNSLSCPLCRLRIGSWLRTATKRKNLVNLQVWEYIKNKFASSVINFF
;
A
#
# COMPACT_ATOMS: atom_id res chain seq x y z
N MET A 1 -19.69 25.78 -17.65
CA MET A 1 -18.64 25.06 -18.42
C MET A 1 -17.45 24.86 -17.47
N SER A 2 -17.36 23.71 -16.78
CA SER A 2 -16.46 22.57 -17.15
C SER A 2 -14.98 22.92 -16.82
N LYS A 3 -14.21 22.26 -15.94
CA LYS A 3 -14.07 20.85 -15.54
C LYS A 3 -13.33 20.73 -14.19
N MET A 4 -13.61 19.62 -13.49
CA MET A 4 -12.98 19.11 -12.28
C MET A 4 -11.52 18.65 -12.51
N ALA A 5 -10.67 18.75 -11.48
CA ALA A 5 -9.59 17.78 -11.16
C ALA A 5 -8.96 18.05 -9.78
N ALA A 6 -9.62 17.64 -8.70
CA ALA A 6 -8.99 17.56 -7.37
C ALA A 6 -8.03 16.36 -7.34
N LYS A 7 -6.74 16.57 -7.56
CA LYS A 7 -5.75 15.47 -7.47
C LYS A 7 -4.49 15.90 -6.72
N SER A 8 -4.27 15.24 -5.59
CA SER A 8 -2.96 14.74 -5.19
C SER A 8 -1.97 15.65 -4.44
N LYS A 9 -2.42 16.58 -3.58
CA LYS A 9 -1.51 17.39 -2.71
C LYS A 9 -1.44 16.98 -1.23
N LYS A 10 -2.18 15.96 -0.75
CA LYS A 10 -2.31 15.70 0.69
C LYS A 10 -1.38 14.63 1.30
N ARG A 11 -0.52 13.95 0.53
CA ARG A 11 0.24 12.77 1.04
C ARG A 11 1.73 13.01 1.35
N LEU A 12 2.27 14.20 1.11
CA LEU A 12 3.73 14.42 1.09
C LEU A 12 4.28 15.34 2.22
N SER A 13 3.72 15.30 3.44
CA SER A 13 4.27 16.07 4.57
C SER A 13 4.38 15.31 5.91
N LYS A 14 4.34 13.97 5.91
CA LYS A 14 4.19 13.19 7.16
C LYS A 14 5.27 12.12 7.42
N ILE A 15 6.48 12.29 6.91
CA ILE A 15 7.59 11.35 7.16
C ILE A 15 8.05 11.40 8.64
N ASP A 16 8.00 12.58 9.28
CA ASP A 16 8.38 12.75 10.69
C ASP A 16 7.33 12.22 11.70
N ASN A 17 6.20 11.70 11.23
CA ASN A 17 5.07 11.25 12.06
C ASN A 17 4.85 9.73 12.04
N LYS A 18 5.71 8.94 11.38
CA LYS A 18 5.41 7.53 11.09
C LYS A 18 5.16 6.67 12.34
N LEU A 19 5.79 6.96 13.47
CA LEU A 19 5.55 6.26 14.75
C LEU A 19 4.26 6.73 15.46
N LEU A 20 3.98 8.04 15.47
CA LEU A 20 2.74 8.61 16.03
C LEU A 20 1.48 8.27 15.20
N ILE A 21 1.66 7.99 13.89
CA ILE A 21 0.57 7.60 12.99
C ILE A 21 0.10 6.18 13.28
N LEU A 22 1.02 5.24 13.54
CA LEU A 22 0.64 3.85 13.81
C LEU A 22 -0.27 3.75 15.06
N GLU A 23 -0.11 4.54 16.10
CA GLU A 23 -1.05 4.45 17.24
C GLU A 23 -2.50 4.85 16.85
N LYS A 24 -2.68 5.73 15.86
CA LYS A 24 -3.98 6.33 15.49
C LYS A 24 -4.61 5.84 14.18
N LEU A 25 -4.05 4.84 13.48
CA LEU A 25 -4.69 4.34 12.25
C LEU A 25 -6.01 3.62 12.56
N GLU A 26 -7.00 3.88 11.71
CA GLU A 26 -8.29 3.18 11.66
C GLU A 26 -8.26 2.07 10.60
N ILE A 27 -9.28 1.20 10.60
CA ILE A 27 -9.40 0.11 9.62
C ILE A 27 -9.37 0.66 8.18
N SER A 28 -10.01 1.80 7.93
CA SER A 28 -10.06 2.44 6.62
C SER A 28 -8.69 2.83 6.06
N ASP A 29 -7.71 3.09 6.93
CA ASP A 29 -6.35 3.45 6.52
C ASP A 29 -5.53 2.24 6.05
N VAL A 30 -5.98 1.03 6.37
CA VAL A 30 -5.29 -0.23 6.05
C VAL A 30 -6.07 -1.08 5.05
N LEU A 31 -6.97 -0.47 4.27
CA LEU A 31 -7.67 -1.13 3.18
C LEU A 31 -6.87 -1.05 1.87
N CYS A 32 -6.83 -2.16 1.15
CA CYS A 32 -6.29 -2.19 -0.19
C CYS A 32 -7.23 -1.46 -1.16
N SER A 33 -6.70 -0.49 -1.92
CA SER A 33 -7.51 0.25 -2.89
C SER A 33 -7.94 -0.56 -4.13
N ILE A 34 -7.52 -1.83 -4.25
CA ILE A 34 -7.93 -2.74 -5.34
C ILE A 34 -9.07 -3.64 -4.87
N CYS A 35 -8.86 -4.45 -3.83
CA CYS A 35 -9.87 -5.39 -3.35
C CYS A 35 -10.77 -4.83 -2.24
N GLN A 36 -10.53 -3.59 -1.78
CA GLN A 36 -11.29 -2.91 -0.73
C GLN A 36 -11.36 -3.69 0.60
N SER A 37 -10.43 -4.62 0.81
CA SER A 37 -10.29 -5.43 2.02
C SER A 37 -9.02 -5.05 2.76
N ILE A 38 -8.87 -5.47 4.01
CA ILE A 38 -7.64 -5.25 4.80
C ILE A 38 -6.41 -5.72 4.00
N LEU A 39 -5.35 -4.94 4.06
CA LEU A 39 -4.08 -5.25 3.41
C LEU A 39 -3.49 -6.54 3.96
N VAL A 40 -3.46 -7.60 3.15
CA VAL A 40 -2.75 -8.85 3.43
C VAL A 40 -1.39 -8.83 2.76
N GLU A 41 -0.33 -9.02 3.55
CA GLU A 41 1.06 -8.88 3.10
C GLU A 41 1.28 -7.57 2.31
N PRO A 42 1.11 -6.40 2.95
CA PRO A 42 1.10 -5.10 2.30
C PRO A 42 2.38 -4.84 1.50
N VAL A 43 2.22 -4.36 0.26
CA VAL A 43 3.30 -3.86 -0.59
C VAL A 43 3.18 -2.35 -0.67
N THR A 44 4.13 -1.63 -0.05
CA THR A 44 4.21 -0.17 -0.09
C THR A 44 5.11 0.26 -1.24
N LEU A 45 4.52 0.90 -2.26
CA LEU A 45 5.28 1.44 -3.38
C LEU A 45 6.05 2.70 -2.99
N PRO A 46 7.08 3.12 -3.76
CA PRO A 46 7.82 4.37 -3.50
C PRO A 46 6.95 5.62 -3.51
N CYS A 47 5.79 5.58 -4.17
CA CYS A 47 4.82 6.65 -4.11
C CYS A 47 4.03 6.69 -2.80
N TYR A 48 4.18 5.72 -1.89
CA TYR A 48 3.40 5.53 -0.65
C TYR A 48 1.95 5.07 -0.87
N HIS A 49 1.71 4.26 -1.90
CA HIS A 49 0.43 3.57 -2.05
C HIS A 49 0.62 2.11 -1.65
N ASP A 50 -0.36 1.58 -0.92
CA ASP A 50 -0.33 0.23 -0.37
C ASP A 50 -1.34 -0.68 -1.08
N PHE A 51 -0.92 -1.92 -1.33
CA PHE A 51 -1.75 -2.96 -1.92
C PHE A 51 -1.47 -4.30 -1.25
N CYS A 52 -2.43 -5.24 -1.23
CA CYS A 52 -2.13 -6.62 -0.83
C CYS A 52 -1.14 -7.22 -1.82
N LEU A 53 -0.26 -8.13 -1.37
CA LEU A 53 0.70 -8.80 -2.27
C LEU A 53 0.03 -9.42 -3.49
N ARG A 54 -1.11 -10.09 -3.30
CA ARG A 54 -1.89 -10.70 -4.39
C ARG A 54 -2.39 -9.66 -5.39
N CYS A 55 -2.95 -8.54 -4.91
CA CYS A 55 -3.44 -7.47 -5.76
C CYS A 55 -2.31 -6.77 -6.51
N PHE A 56 -1.17 -6.57 -5.84
CA PHE A 56 0.02 -6.00 -6.44
C PHE A 56 0.53 -6.87 -7.60
N LYS A 57 0.74 -8.18 -7.36
CA LYS A 57 1.19 -9.15 -8.37
C LYS A 57 0.28 -9.17 -9.59
N GLY A 58 -1.03 -9.35 -9.38
CA GLY A 58 -2.00 -9.34 -10.48
C GLY A 58 -2.04 -8.00 -11.24
N SER A 59 -1.78 -6.89 -10.56
CA SER A 59 -1.71 -5.59 -11.23
C SER A 59 -0.45 -5.42 -12.08
N ILE A 60 0.72 -5.89 -11.64
CA ILE A 60 1.97 -5.69 -12.41
C ILE A 60 2.08 -6.65 -13.59
N GLU A 61 1.45 -7.81 -13.55
CA GLU A 61 1.35 -8.75 -14.69
C GLU A 61 0.58 -8.13 -15.86
N ASN A 62 -0.45 -7.35 -15.55
CA ASN A 62 -1.38 -6.78 -16.53
C ASN A 62 -1.15 -5.28 -16.82
N ASN A 63 -0.10 -4.67 -16.26
CA ASN A 63 0.14 -3.22 -16.36
C ASN A 63 1.61 -2.93 -16.64
N SER A 64 1.90 -1.70 -17.08
CA SER A 64 3.24 -1.23 -17.50
C SER A 64 4.27 -1.05 -16.38
N LEU A 65 4.28 -1.93 -15.37
CA LEU A 65 5.09 -1.81 -14.14
C LEU A 65 4.94 -0.44 -13.49
N SER A 66 3.68 -0.01 -13.33
CA SER A 66 3.30 1.28 -12.77
C SER A 66 2.32 1.13 -11.61
N CYS A 67 2.36 2.07 -10.67
CA CYS A 67 1.40 2.16 -9.58
C CYS A 67 -0.04 2.24 -10.13
N PRO A 68 -0.98 1.41 -9.65
CA PRO A 68 -2.38 1.43 -10.07
C PRO A 68 -3.10 2.77 -9.82
N LEU A 69 -2.69 3.51 -8.79
CA LEU A 69 -3.37 4.73 -8.35
C LEU A 69 -2.80 6.02 -8.98
N CYS A 70 -1.47 6.18 -8.99
CA CYS A 70 -0.82 7.38 -9.52
C CYS A 70 0.02 7.18 -10.77
N ARG A 71 0.07 5.96 -11.33
CA ARG A 71 0.83 5.63 -12.55
C ARG A 71 2.36 5.80 -12.43
N LEU A 72 2.90 6.05 -11.23
CA LEU A 72 4.36 6.10 -11.00
C LEU A 72 5.00 4.80 -11.50
N ARG A 73 6.01 4.90 -12.37
CA ARG A 73 6.77 3.73 -12.84
C ARG A 73 7.60 3.16 -11.69
N ILE A 74 7.45 1.86 -11.44
CA ILE A 74 8.08 1.16 -10.30
C ILE A 74 9.06 0.07 -10.72
N GLY A 75 9.32 -0.13 -12.02
CA GLY A 75 10.14 -1.26 -12.50
C GLY A 75 11.52 -1.38 -11.85
N SER A 76 12.26 -0.28 -11.69
CA SER A 76 13.59 -0.30 -11.03
C SER A 76 13.50 -0.62 -9.54
N TRP A 77 12.47 -0.10 -8.87
CA TRP A 77 12.20 -0.43 -7.47
C TRP A 77 11.82 -1.91 -7.32
N LEU A 78 10.93 -2.41 -8.17
CA LEU A 78 10.45 -3.80 -8.14
C LEU A 78 11.62 -4.79 -8.30
N ARG A 79 12.50 -4.58 -9.28
CA ARG A 79 13.69 -5.42 -9.46
C ARG A 79 14.54 -5.49 -8.20
N THR A 80 14.79 -4.34 -7.59
CA THR A 80 15.59 -4.25 -6.36
C THR A 80 14.88 -4.94 -5.19
N ALA A 81 13.58 -4.70 -5.03
CA ALA A 81 12.78 -5.24 -3.93
C ALA A 81 12.66 -6.77 -4.01
N THR A 82 12.43 -7.30 -5.22
CA THR A 82 12.42 -8.75 -5.48
C THR A 82 13.78 -9.37 -5.20
N LYS A 83 14.88 -8.77 -5.66
CA LYS A 83 16.24 -9.28 -5.40
C LYS A 83 16.55 -9.35 -3.91
N ARG A 84 16.10 -8.36 -3.14
CA ARG A 84 16.29 -8.28 -1.69
C ARG A 84 15.27 -9.06 -0.88
N LYS A 85 14.28 -9.68 -1.52
CA LYS A 85 13.16 -10.38 -0.89
C LYS A 85 12.42 -9.53 0.16
N ASN A 86 12.29 -8.22 -0.09
CA ASN A 86 11.67 -7.26 0.84
C ASN A 86 10.49 -6.51 0.22
N LEU A 87 9.76 -7.18 -0.68
CA LEU A 87 8.60 -6.61 -1.36
C LEU A 87 7.45 -6.29 -0.39
N VAL A 88 7.27 -7.14 0.63
CA VAL A 88 6.29 -6.94 1.69
C VAL A 88 6.85 -5.96 2.73
N ASN A 89 6.06 -4.94 3.06
CA ASN A 89 6.34 -4.03 4.15
C ASN A 89 6.01 -4.70 5.49
N LEU A 90 6.98 -5.44 6.03
CA LEU A 90 6.84 -6.20 7.26
C LEU A 90 6.43 -5.34 8.47
N GLN A 91 6.86 -4.08 8.52
CA GLN A 91 6.49 -3.17 9.61
C GLN A 91 4.98 -2.90 9.62
N VAL A 92 4.42 -2.59 8.44
CA VAL A 92 2.97 -2.37 8.29
C VAL A 92 2.22 -3.68 8.50
N TRP A 93 2.78 -4.80 8.02
CA TRP A 93 2.15 -6.10 8.17
C TRP A 93 2.01 -6.52 9.63
N GLU A 94 3.10 -6.40 10.39
CA GLU A 94 3.12 -6.70 11.82
C GLU A 94 2.16 -5.80 12.59
N TYR A 95 2.14 -4.52 12.26
CA TYR A 95 1.18 -3.58 12.83
C TYR A 95 -0.28 -3.99 12.57
N ILE A 96 -0.63 -4.33 11.33
CA ILE A 96 -1.99 -4.74 10.96
C ILE A 96 -2.40 -6.00 11.73
N LYS A 97 -1.52 -7.01 11.79
CA LYS A 97 -1.78 -8.25 12.54
C LYS A 97 -2.01 -7.98 14.02
N ASN A 98 -1.20 -7.13 14.64
CA ASN A 98 -1.31 -6.85 16.07
C ASN A 98 -2.55 -6.04 16.42
N LYS A 99 -2.89 -5.02 15.63
CA LYS A 99 -4.01 -4.11 15.95
C LYS A 99 -5.36 -4.63 15.47
N PHE A 100 -5.40 -5.35 14.36
CA PHE A 100 -6.64 -5.79 13.71
C PHE A 100 -6.77 -7.32 13.65
N ALA A 101 -6.13 -8.04 14.58
CA ALA A 101 -6.13 -9.51 14.64
C ALA A 101 -7.52 -10.10 14.38
N SER A 102 -8.56 -9.60 15.08
CA SER A 102 -9.96 -10.04 14.97
C SER A 102 -10.53 -9.96 13.55
N SER A 103 -10.05 -9.04 12.72
CA SER A 103 -10.53 -8.82 11.34
C SER A 103 -9.65 -9.49 10.28
N VAL A 104 -8.45 -9.96 10.66
CA VAL A 104 -7.49 -10.64 9.78
C VAL A 104 -7.58 -12.16 9.92
N ILE A 105 -8.13 -12.68 11.04
CA ILE A 105 -8.24 -14.12 11.34
C ILE A 105 -9.02 -14.92 10.28
N ASN A 106 -9.88 -14.30 9.46
CA ASN A 106 -10.60 -15.01 8.39
C ASN A 106 -9.81 -15.18 7.08
N PHE A 107 -8.53 -14.75 7.02
CA PHE A 107 -7.68 -14.85 5.83
C PHE A 107 -6.40 -15.69 6.04
N PHE A 108 -6.24 -16.32 7.21
CA PHE A 108 -5.14 -17.25 7.53
C PHE A 108 -5.61 -18.70 7.49
#